data_AF-A0A3B1CBQ7-F1
#
_entry.id   AF-A0A3B1CBQ7-F1
#
_cell.length_a   1.000
_cell.length_b   1.000
_cell.length_c   1.000
_cell.angle_alpha   90.00
_cell.angle_beta   90.00
_cell.angle_gamma   90.00
#
_symmetry.space_group_name_H-M   'P 1'
#
loop_
_entity.id
_entity.type
_entity.pdbx_description
1 polymer ?
#
loop_
_entity_poly.entity_id
_entity_poly.type
_entity_poly.pdbx_seq_one_letter_code
_entity_poly.pdbx_strand_id
1 'polypeptide(L)'
;NEENFDSALFSGTGETKNSAAGGGDEAGFEKVGEGAIFFDRIDKLSLKLQRRLLKVLTNGVVKLHGKLEKLEFKSRVFASCGEIEDNGSRKPGLAKGLREYFETATLRIEPLSTRRQDIPELTRKFTRDFSFKYDKNIETVDSNFIKALKRSSLPGQTQELYNIIELAVLACEGDTLTGEHIIIAGQGRMMNDVRTIEPDNQPAPGRKAVTAKGKKKNFQPQRTIGASVVLCGEGLHSGLKTGLILSPLPPGSGIVFWDIGSGRRLPAIFENIRSTEYATTLSDGEVTIKTVEHIMSALHSYQITNLLVKIGDEAPVMDGSAIDFCQIIENGGVKEQGDIIEQIVIDRRISVGDPKEGPYLSVEPSDEFSIHYYLDYPSPIGKQEHRYVYESGAHYKETIAPARTFGFLRDIKTLEEAGLAIGGKLSNVILIDSEKVINTPLRFPNEPARHKILDLIGDLYLLGRPIKGRFTARKSGHTQNAELVVKIKENLKNQKREKNRYAIRR
;
A
#
# COMPACT_ATOMS: atom_id res chain seq x y z
N ASN A 1 -0.99 20.28 20.51
CA ASN A 1 -0.79 21.00 21.78
C ASN A 1 -1.79 20.55 22.83
N GLU A 2 -1.29 20.06 23.97
CA GLU A 2 -2.08 19.49 25.08
C GLU A 2 -2.94 20.49 25.85
N GLU A 3 -2.69 21.80 25.70
CA GLU A 3 -3.41 22.86 26.42
C GLU A 3 -4.78 23.20 25.81
N ASN A 4 -4.99 22.91 24.53
CA ASN A 4 -6.24 23.21 23.82
C ASN A 4 -7.20 22.01 23.74
N PHE A 5 -7.01 20.92 24.50
CA PHE A 5 -7.87 19.74 24.39
C PHE A 5 -9.34 20.04 24.74
N ASP A 6 -9.57 20.79 25.82
CA ASP A 6 -10.92 21.15 26.24
C ASP A 6 -11.57 22.14 25.27
N SER A 7 -10.78 23.07 24.73
CA SER A 7 -11.23 23.98 23.68
C SER A 7 -11.54 23.24 22.37
N ALA A 8 -10.70 22.30 21.93
CA ALA A 8 -10.90 21.55 20.71
C ALA A 8 -12.06 20.53 20.78
N LEU A 9 -12.35 19.98 21.97
CA LEU A 9 -13.50 19.11 22.17
C LEU A 9 -14.80 19.87 22.47
N PHE A 10 -14.73 21.03 23.14
CA PHE A 10 -15.89 21.65 23.77
C PHE A 10 -16.09 23.15 23.48
N SER A 11 -15.16 23.84 22.82
CA SER A 11 -15.41 25.19 22.25
C SER A 11 -15.43 25.06 20.74
N GLY A 12 -16.60 25.23 20.12
CA GLY A 12 -16.77 25.11 18.67
C GLY A 12 -16.16 26.25 17.86
N THR A 13 -14.89 26.55 18.09
CA THR A 13 -14.08 27.49 17.33
C THR A 13 -12.81 26.77 16.89
N GLY A 14 -12.89 26.09 15.75
CA GLY A 14 -11.74 25.48 15.11
C GLY A 14 -12.17 24.55 13.99
N GLU A 15 -11.90 24.97 12.76
CA GLU A 15 -12.07 24.21 11.52
C GLU A 15 -11.38 22.84 11.62
N THR A 16 -12.11 21.85 12.13
CA THR A 16 -11.78 20.43 11.99
C THR A 16 -13.04 19.75 11.49
N LYS A 17 -13.10 19.54 10.18
CA LYS A 17 -14.14 18.76 9.51
C LYS A 17 -14.02 17.29 9.95
N ASN A 18 -14.52 16.97 11.14
CA ASN A 18 -15.06 15.65 11.42
C ASN A 18 -16.52 15.67 10.98
N SER A 19 -16.82 14.88 9.97
CA SER A 19 -18.10 14.79 9.27
C SER A 19 -19.22 14.29 10.20
N ALA A 20 -20.04 15.21 10.68
CA ALA A 20 -21.45 14.95 10.95
C ALA A 20 -22.25 15.76 9.93
N ALA A 21 -22.97 15.08 9.04
CA ALA A 21 -23.83 15.74 8.07
C ALA A 21 -25.07 16.30 8.77
N GLY A 22 -25.28 17.62 8.66
CA GLY A 22 -26.51 18.28 9.08
C GLY A 22 -26.35 19.78 9.38
N GLY A 23 -26.11 20.60 8.35
CA GLY A 23 -26.54 22.00 8.21
C GLY A 23 -26.10 23.07 9.24
N GLY A 24 -25.49 24.15 8.74
CA GLY A 24 -25.65 25.50 9.29
C GLY A 24 -24.53 26.01 10.22
N ASP A 25 -24.10 27.23 9.94
CA ASP A 25 -23.08 28.02 10.61
C ASP A 25 -23.25 28.19 12.14
N GLU A 26 -22.12 28.48 12.79
CA GLU A 26 -21.95 29.13 14.12
C GLU A 26 -22.83 28.62 15.29
N ALA A 27 -22.34 27.63 16.06
CA ALA A 27 -22.55 27.57 17.52
C ALA A 27 -21.82 26.35 18.15
N GLY A 28 -20.68 26.59 18.79
CA GLY A 28 -20.02 25.61 19.65
C GLY A 28 -20.75 25.43 20.98
N PHE A 29 -21.23 24.20 21.25
CA PHE A 29 -21.68 23.60 22.53
C PHE A 29 -22.64 24.37 23.47
N GLU A 30 -22.86 25.68 23.34
CA GLU A 30 -23.81 26.44 24.16
C GLU A 30 -25.28 26.09 23.86
N LYS A 31 -25.54 25.28 22.82
CA LYS A 31 -26.90 24.84 22.42
C LYS A 31 -27.19 23.34 22.48
N VAL A 32 -26.34 22.49 23.07
CA VAL A 32 -26.67 21.05 23.18
C VAL A 32 -27.38 20.75 24.50
N GLY A 33 -28.57 21.34 24.67
CA GLY A 33 -29.50 21.03 25.75
C GLY A 33 -30.31 19.75 25.53
N GLU A 34 -30.38 19.25 24.29
CA GLU A 34 -31.13 18.03 23.91
C GLU A 34 -30.41 17.37 22.72
N GLY A 35 -29.68 16.28 22.93
CA GLY A 35 -28.94 15.63 21.83
C GLY A 35 -28.09 14.42 22.24
N ALA A 36 -27.27 13.93 21.31
CA ALA A 36 -26.34 12.82 21.52
C ALA A 36 -24.90 13.23 21.13
N ILE A 37 -23.91 12.82 21.92
CA ILE A 37 -22.47 12.98 21.65
C ILE A 37 -21.88 11.59 21.37
N PHE A 38 -21.07 11.45 20.31
CA PHE A 38 -20.39 10.19 19.99
C PHE A 38 -18.87 10.37 20.02
N PHE A 39 -18.18 9.61 20.88
CA PHE A 39 -16.73 9.55 20.94
C PHE A 39 -16.19 8.32 20.21
N ASP A 40 -15.50 8.50 19.10
CA ASP A 40 -14.89 7.39 18.38
C ASP A 40 -13.52 6.99 18.97
N ARG A 41 -13.26 5.69 19.11
CA ARG A 41 -12.00 5.06 19.50
C ARG A 41 -11.35 5.66 20.76
N ILE A 42 -12.11 5.69 21.86
CA ILE A 42 -11.60 6.21 23.15
C ILE A 42 -10.40 5.40 23.68
N ASP A 43 -10.20 4.16 23.21
CA ASP A 43 -9.01 3.33 23.45
C ASP A 43 -7.72 3.92 22.87
N LYS A 44 -7.81 4.76 21.84
CA LYS A 44 -6.63 5.36 21.18
C LYS A 44 -6.19 6.69 21.80
N LEU A 45 -6.96 7.22 22.74
CA LEU A 45 -6.55 8.36 23.56
C LEU A 45 -5.40 7.96 24.49
N SER A 46 -4.48 8.89 24.79
CA SER A 46 -3.48 8.66 25.83
C SER A 46 -4.15 8.46 27.19
N LEU A 47 -3.54 7.71 28.11
CA LEU A 47 -4.11 7.49 29.45
C LEU A 47 -4.40 8.80 30.19
N LYS A 48 -3.61 9.85 29.95
CA LYS A 48 -3.83 11.20 30.49
C LYS A 48 -5.13 11.82 29.95
N LEU A 49 -5.39 11.70 28.65
CA LEU A 49 -6.62 12.18 28.01
C LEU A 49 -7.84 11.34 28.40
N GLN A 50 -7.68 10.02 28.50
CA GLN A 50 -8.74 9.13 28.99
C GLN A 50 -9.19 9.49 30.42
N ARG A 51 -8.23 9.77 31.32
CA ARG A 51 -8.53 10.25 32.69
C ARG A 51 -9.21 11.61 32.70
N ARG A 52 -8.86 12.51 31.77
CA ARG A 52 -9.49 13.82 31.64
C ARG A 52 -10.94 13.67 31.15
N LEU A 53 -11.17 12.86 30.11
CA LEU A 53 -12.51 12.52 29.62
C LEU A 53 -13.39 11.94 30.73
N LEU A 54 -12.87 10.98 31.51
CA LEU A 54 -13.59 10.42 32.66
C LEU A 54 -14.00 11.49 33.67
N LYS A 55 -13.10 12.42 34.03
CA LYS A 55 -13.40 13.52 34.95
C LYS A 55 -14.49 14.43 34.40
N VAL A 56 -14.49 14.69 33.10
CA VAL A 56 -15.51 15.49 32.43
C VAL A 56 -16.86 14.78 32.46
N LEU A 57 -16.92 13.50 32.10
CA LEU A 57 -18.15 12.71 32.10
C LEU A 57 -18.75 12.50 33.50
N THR A 58 -17.91 12.39 34.54
CA THR A 58 -18.35 12.15 35.92
C THR A 58 -18.71 13.42 36.68
N ASN A 59 -17.89 14.48 36.53
CA ASN A 59 -18.03 15.69 37.35
C ASN A 59 -18.66 16.87 36.60
N GLY A 60 -18.73 16.81 35.27
CA GLY A 60 -19.26 17.91 34.44
C GLY A 60 -18.45 19.19 34.59
N VAL A 61 -17.12 19.11 34.72
CA VAL A 61 -16.25 20.30 34.85
C VAL A 61 -15.16 20.25 33.78
N VAL A 62 -15.03 21.35 33.03
CA VAL A 62 -14.11 21.48 31.91
C VAL A 62 -13.35 22.81 32.04
N LYS A 63 -12.09 22.87 31.60
CA LYS A 63 -11.29 24.10 31.66
C LYS A 63 -11.23 24.76 30.28
N LEU A 64 -12.13 25.71 30.03
CA LEU A 64 -12.21 26.46 28.78
C LEU A 64 -11.42 27.77 28.90
N HIS A 65 -10.49 28.03 27.97
CA HIS A 65 -9.70 29.27 27.93
C HIS A 65 -9.07 29.66 29.28
N GLY A 66 -8.60 28.66 30.05
CA GLY A 66 -7.98 28.88 31.35
C GLY A 66 -8.93 29.00 32.54
N LYS A 67 -10.26 29.10 32.33
CA LYS A 67 -11.27 29.16 33.40
C LYS A 67 -11.95 27.79 33.58
N LEU A 68 -12.24 27.42 34.81
CA LEU A 68 -13.03 26.22 35.11
C LEU A 68 -14.52 26.55 34.92
N GLU A 69 -15.17 25.81 34.02
CA GLU A 69 -16.60 25.92 33.75
C GLU A 69 -17.31 24.61 34.07
N LYS A 70 -18.51 24.71 34.62
CA LYS A 70 -19.36 23.56 34.90
C LYS A 70 -20.24 23.29 33.68
N LEU A 71 -19.98 22.19 32.98
CA LEU A 71 -20.78 21.67 31.88
C LEU A 71 -21.78 20.64 32.42
N GLU A 72 -23.07 20.97 32.34
CA GLU A 72 -24.14 20.04 32.64
C GLU A 72 -24.42 19.19 31.39
N PHE A 73 -23.98 17.92 31.38
CA PHE A 73 -24.26 16.99 30.30
C PHE A 73 -25.75 16.59 30.31
N LYS A 74 -26.59 17.36 29.60
CA LYS A 74 -27.99 17.00 29.32
C LYS A 74 -28.12 16.03 28.12
N SER A 75 -27.01 15.77 27.42
CA SER A 75 -26.94 14.95 26.22
C SER A 75 -26.62 13.47 26.52
N ARG A 76 -27.11 12.56 25.66
CA ARG A 76 -26.76 11.13 25.70
C ARG A 76 -25.34 10.95 25.15
N VAL A 77 -24.46 10.27 25.89
CA VAL A 77 -23.08 10.03 25.44
C VAL A 77 -22.95 8.59 24.93
N PHE A 78 -22.45 8.45 23.72
CA PHE A 78 -22.07 7.20 23.08
C PHE A 78 -20.54 7.19 22.88
N ALA A 79 -19.92 6.02 22.94
CA ALA A 79 -18.50 5.88 22.65
C ALA A 79 -18.20 4.54 21.95
N SER A 80 -17.19 4.51 21.09
CA SER A 80 -16.67 3.29 20.48
C SER A 80 -15.30 2.92 21.06
N CYS A 81 -15.05 1.62 21.20
CA CYS A 81 -13.80 1.08 21.74
C CYS A 81 -13.44 -0.20 20.97
N GLY A 82 -12.19 -0.30 20.50
CA GLY A 82 -11.69 -1.49 19.83
C GLY A 82 -10.92 -2.46 20.74
N GLU A 83 -10.29 -1.95 21.79
CA GLU A 83 -9.41 -2.70 22.69
C GLU A 83 -9.79 -2.42 24.16
N ILE A 84 -10.48 -3.36 24.80
CA ILE A 84 -11.01 -3.22 26.16
C ILE A 84 -9.96 -3.60 27.22
N GLU A 85 -9.07 -4.55 26.90
CA GLU A 85 -8.06 -5.08 27.82
C GLU A 85 -6.65 -4.66 27.40
N ASP A 86 -5.76 -4.50 28.39
CA ASP A 86 -4.34 -4.30 28.15
C ASP A 86 -3.69 -5.65 27.83
N ASN A 87 -3.64 -5.98 26.54
CA ASN A 87 -3.19 -7.29 26.06
C ASN A 87 -1.65 -7.39 25.93
N GLY A 88 -0.88 -6.57 26.67
CA GLY A 88 0.59 -6.56 26.59
C GLY A 88 1.14 -5.95 25.31
N SER A 89 0.32 -5.18 24.58
CA SER A 89 0.76 -4.42 23.41
C SER A 89 1.51 -3.15 23.85
N ARG A 90 2.37 -2.57 22.99
CA ARG A 90 3.10 -1.32 23.28
C ARG A 90 2.19 -0.10 23.55
N LYS A 91 0.86 -0.20 23.41
CA LYS A 91 -0.10 0.87 23.71
C LYS A 91 -1.10 0.40 24.78
N PRO A 92 -1.37 1.22 25.81
CA PRO A 92 -2.35 0.87 26.83
C PRO A 92 -3.76 0.89 26.24
N GLY A 93 -4.58 -0.10 26.57
CA GLY A 93 -6.00 -0.18 26.20
C GLY A 93 -6.89 0.84 26.94
N LEU A 94 -8.18 0.55 27.06
CA LEU A 94 -9.11 1.42 27.78
C LEU A 94 -8.82 1.47 29.28
N ALA A 95 -8.66 2.67 29.83
CA ALA A 95 -8.43 2.89 31.25
C ALA A 95 -9.61 2.35 32.08
N LYS A 96 -9.29 1.64 33.16
CA LYS A 96 -10.26 0.98 34.06
C LYS A 96 -11.46 1.87 34.40
N GLY A 97 -11.24 3.13 34.74
CA GLY A 97 -12.32 4.05 35.11
C GLY A 97 -13.27 4.41 33.96
N LEU A 98 -12.79 4.53 32.72
CA LEU A 98 -13.68 4.72 31.56
C LEU A 98 -14.44 3.43 31.23
N ARG A 99 -13.80 2.27 31.39
CA ARG A 99 -14.43 0.98 31.19
C ARG A 99 -15.61 0.79 32.15
N GLU A 100 -15.40 1.03 33.43
CA GLU A 100 -16.45 0.96 34.47
C GLU A 100 -17.57 1.98 34.20
N TYR A 101 -17.23 3.18 33.70
CA TYR A 101 -18.23 4.20 33.39
C TYR A 101 -19.21 3.77 32.28
N PHE A 102 -18.74 3.06 31.25
CA PHE A 102 -19.57 2.63 30.11
C PHE A 102 -20.15 1.20 30.26
N GLU A 103 -19.74 0.44 31.28
CA GLU A 103 -20.04 -1.00 31.40
C GLU A 103 -21.55 -1.30 31.39
N THR A 104 -22.35 -0.49 32.08
CA THR A 104 -23.80 -0.71 32.27
C THR A 104 -24.63 -0.54 31.00
N ALA A 105 -24.09 0.12 29.96
CA ALA A 105 -24.76 0.40 28.69
C ALA A 105 -23.87 0.06 27.48
N THR A 106 -23.05 -0.98 27.58
CA THR A 106 -22.17 -1.41 26.50
C THR A 106 -22.89 -2.38 25.55
N LEU A 107 -23.02 -1.99 24.27
CA LEU A 107 -23.37 -2.90 23.19
C LEU A 107 -22.09 -3.54 22.63
N ARG A 108 -21.93 -4.85 22.84
CA ARG A 108 -20.82 -5.59 22.25
C ARG A 108 -21.12 -5.95 20.81
N ILE A 109 -20.38 -5.33 19.89
CA ILE A 109 -20.46 -5.62 18.46
C ILE A 109 -19.41 -6.69 18.14
N GLU A 110 -19.86 -7.92 17.93
CA GLU A 110 -18.95 -9.01 17.58
C GLU A 110 -18.28 -8.79 16.20
N PRO A 111 -17.08 -9.32 15.96
CA PRO A 111 -16.45 -9.31 14.63
C PRO A 111 -17.38 -9.87 13.56
N LEU A 112 -17.33 -9.37 12.33
CA LEU A 112 -18.21 -9.84 11.25
C LEU A 112 -17.97 -11.34 10.93
N SER A 113 -16.77 -11.85 11.27
CA SER A 113 -16.41 -13.26 11.14
C SER A 113 -17.24 -14.22 12.00
N THR A 114 -17.82 -13.76 13.12
CA THR A 114 -18.68 -14.57 14.00
C THR A 114 -20.17 -14.40 13.69
N ARG A 115 -20.54 -13.39 12.89
CA ARG A 115 -21.92 -13.11 12.43
C ARG A 115 -22.04 -13.14 10.91
N ARG A 116 -21.55 -14.22 10.30
CA ARG A 116 -21.52 -14.40 8.83
C ARG A 116 -22.91 -14.39 8.18
N GLN A 117 -23.97 -14.61 8.95
CA GLN A 117 -25.35 -14.48 8.50
C GLN A 117 -25.72 -13.05 8.06
N ASP A 118 -25.01 -12.03 8.54
CA ASP A 118 -25.27 -10.62 8.22
C ASP A 118 -24.64 -10.20 6.89
N ILE A 119 -23.63 -10.95 6.41
CA ILE A 119 -22.87 -10.64 5.20
C ILE A 119 -23.76 -10.40 3.97
N PRO A 120 -24.78 -11.23 3.66
CA PRO A 120 -25.63 -10.99 2.48
C PRO A 120 -26.34 -9.64 2.51
N GLU A 121 -26.91 -9.27 3.66
CA GLU A 121 -27.70 -8.05 3.76
C GLU A 121 -26.82 -6.80 3.79
N LEU A 122 -25.70 -6.87 4.52
CA LEU A 122 -24.67 -5.83 4.48
C LEU A 122 -24.11 -5.65 3.07
N THR A 123 -23.87 -6.74 2.35
CA THR A 123 -23.40 -6.70 0.96
C THR A 123 -24.41 -5.96 0.08
N ARG A 124 -25.68 -6.38 0.08
CA ARG A 124 -26.72 -5.72 -0.71
C ARG A 124 -26.90 -4.25 -0.34
N LYS A 125 -26.79 -3.91 0.94
CA LYS A 125 -26.85 -2.53 1.41
C LYS A 125 -25.68 -1.72 0.84
N PHE A 126 -24.45 -2.18 1.04
CA PHE A 126 -23.26 -1.47 0.56
C PHE A 126 -23.23 -1.38 -0.96
N THR A 127 -23.64 -2.43 -1.68
CA THR A 127 -23.77 -2.39 -3.14
C THR A 127 -24.73 -1.27 -3.54
N ARG A 128 -25.92 -1.16 -2.93
CA ARG A 128 -26.86 -0.06 -3.21
C ARG A 128 -26.27 1.32 -2.88
N ASP A 129 -25.65 1.46 -1.70
CA ASP A 129 -25.05 2.73 -1.26
C ASP A 129 -23.98 3.20 -2.25
N PHE A 130 -23.10 2.29 -2.69
CA PHE A 130 -22.01 2.61 -3.63
C PHE A 130 -22.50 2.76 -5.06
N SER A 131 -23.45 1.94 -5.51
CA SER A 131 -24.10 2.11 -6.81
C SER A 131 -24.67 3.52 -6.94
N PHE A 132 -25.37 3.99 -5.91
CA PHE A 132 -25.87 5.36 -5.86
C PHE A 132 -24.74 6.39 -5.79
N LYS A 133 -23.74 6.19 -4.93
CA LYS A 133 -22.60 7.11 -4.76
C LYS A 133 -21.79 7.31 -6.04
N TYR A 134 -21.64 6.26 -6.85
CA TYR A 134 -20.79 6.24 -8.05
C TYR A 134 -21.57 6.24 -9.37
N ASP A 135 -22.87 6.49 -9.32
CA ASP A 135 -23.75 6.52 -10.51
C ASP A 135 -23.63 5.22 -11.37
N LYS A 136 -23.63 4.07 -10.69
CA LYS A 136 -23.58 2.73 -11.31
C LYS A 136 -24.95 2.07 -11.22
N ASN A 137 -25.34 1.36 -12.28
CA ASN A 137 -26.62 0.63 -12.35
C ASN A 137 -26.49 -0.85 -11.92
N ILE A 138 -25.92 -1.12 -10.75
CA ILE A 138 -25.83 -2.49 -10.24
C ILE A 138 -27.08 -2.82 -9.45
N GLU A 139 -27.89 -3.71 -10.01
CA GLU A 139 -29.19 -4.12 -9.49
C GLU A 139 -29.09 -5.38 -8.64
N THR A 140 -28.15 -6.28 -8.95
CA THR A 140 -28.09 -7.60 -8.32
C THR A 140 -26.70 -7.99 -7.82
N VAL A 141 -26.69 -8.88 -6.84
CA VAL A 141 -25.48 -9.52 -6.32
C VAL A 141 -25.67 -11.02 -6.46
N ASP A 142 -24.80 -11.66 -7.25
CA ASP A 142 -24.90 -13.10 -7.50
C ASP A 142 -24.68 -13.90 -6.22
N SER A 143 -25.33 -15.05 -6.15
CA SER A 143 -25.16 -16.05 -5.09
C SER A 143 -23.71 -16.49 -4.92
N ASN A 144 -22.89 -16.55 -5.99
CA ASN A 144 -21.49 -16.92 -5.87
C ASN A 144 -20.65 -15.81 -5.24
N PHE A 145 -21.01 -14.55 -5.47
CA PHE A 145 -20.43 -13.40 -4.80
C PHE A 145 -20.63 -13.52 -3.27
N ILE A 146 -21.88 -13.73 -2.84
CA ILE A 146 -22.21 -13.93 -1.42
C ILE A 146 -21.52 -15.16 -0.81
N LYS A 147 -21.47 -16.28 -1.55
CA LYS A 147 -20.79 -17.49 -1.09
C LYS A 147 -19.29 -17.27 -0.90
N ALA A 148 -18.64 -16.53 -1.79
CA ALA A 148 -17.22 -16.23 -1.69
C ALA A 148 -16.91 -15.36 -0.45
N LEU A 149 -17.75 -14.36 -0.14
CA LEU A 149 -17.62 -13.56 1.09
C LEU A 149 -17.87 -14.37 2.38
N LYS A 150 -18.74 -15.38 2.35
CA LYS A 150 -19.01 -16.22 3.54
C LYS A 150 -17.93 -17.27 3.80
N ARG A 151 -17.27 -17.74 2.75
CA ARG A 151 -16.26 -18.80 2.80
C ARG A 151 -14.86 -18.28 3.11
N SER A 152 -14.55 -17.06 2.71
CA SER A 152 -13.23 -16.47 2.96
C SER A 152 -12.98 -16.19 4.44
N SER A 153 -11.71 -16.03 4.80
CA SER A 153 -11.28 -15.55 6.12
C SER A 153 -11.56 -14.04 6.34
N LEU A 154 -12.24 -13.40 5.38
CA LEU A 154 -12.75 -12.05 5.45
C LEU A 154 -14.27 -12.09 5.32
N PRO A 155 -15.00 -11.16 5.93
CA PRO A 155 -14.52 -10.01 6.69
C PRO A 155 -14.34 -10.39 8.18
N GLY A 156 -13.16 -10.14 8.74
CA GLY A 156 -12.99 -10.09 10.19
C GLY A 156 -13.83 -8.95 10.77
N GLN A 157 -13.98 -7.87 10.01
CA GLN A 157 -14.70 -6.65 10.43
C GLN A 157 -15.60 -6.10 9.32
N THR A 158 -16.64 -5.35 9.69
CA THR A 158 -17.59 -4.73 8.75
C THR A 158 -16.92 -3.74 7.79
N GLN A 159 -15.86 -3.05 8.20
CA GLN A 159 -15.12 -2.11 7.34
C GLN A 159 -14.39 -2.82 6.19
N GLU A 160 -13.89 -4.03 6.41
CA GLU A 160 -13.25 -4.81 5.36
C GLU A 160 -14.30 -5.23 4.31
N LEU A 161 -15.48 -5.66 4.75
CA LEU A 161 -16.60 -5.92 3.83
C LEU A 161 -16.92 -4.67 3.03
N TYR A 162 -17.11 -3.53 3.70
CA TYR A 162 -17.42 -2.24 3.07
C TYR A 162 -16.44 -1.91 1.94
N ASN A 163 -15.14 -2.00 2.21
CA ASN A 163 -14.10 -1.71 1.21
C ASN A 163 -14.10 -2.72 0.05
N ILE A 164 -14.29 -4.01 0.33
CA ILE A 164 -14.39 -5.05 -0.72
C ILE A 164 -15.57 -4.76 -1.64
N ILE A 165 -16.73 -4.40 -1.07
CA ILE A 165 -17.92 -4.07 -1.87
C ILE A 165 -17.70 -2.77 -2.66
N GLU A 166 -17.09 -1.74 -2.06
CA GLU A 166 -16.78 -0.47 -2.73
C GLU A 166 -15.94 -0.71 -4.00
N LEU A 167 -14.86 -1.48 -3.86
CA LEU A 167 -13.99 -1.83 -4.97
C LEU A 167 -14.67 -2.73 -6.00
N ALA A 168 -15.49 -3.69 -5.55
CA ALA A 168 -16.24 -4.55 -6.44
C ALA A 168 -17.25 -3.76 -7.28
N VAL A 169 -17.94 -2.77 -6.69
CA VAL A 169 -18.86 -1.87 -7.37
C VAL A 169 -18.14 -0.99 -8.39
N LEU A 170 -17.01 -0.40 -8.00
CA LEU A 170 -16.21 0.41 -8.92
C LEU A 170 -15.71 -0.39 -10.12
N ALA A 171 -15.26 -1.63 -9.87
CA ALA A 171 -14.77 -2.54 -10.91
C ALA A 171 -15.86 -3.22 -11.75
N CYS A 172 -17.13 -3.10 -11.37
CA CYS A 172 -18.26 -3.68 -12.10
C CYS A 172 -18.67 -2.74 -13.25
N GLU A 173 -18.69 -3.30 -14.45
CA GLU A 173 -19.17 -2.61 -15.66
C GLU A 173 -20.63 -2.96 -15.98
N GLY A 174 -21.14 -4.09 -15.45
CA GLY A 174 -22.51 -4.55 -15.64
C GLY A 174 -23.45 -4.23 -14.48
N ASP A 175 -24.64 -4.83 -14.52
CA ASP A 175 -25.71 -4.66 -13.52
C ASP A 175 -25.63 -5.65 -12.34
N THR A 176 -24.62 -6.53 -12.35
CA THR A 176 -24.55 -7.68 -11.46
C THR A 176 -23.15 -7.85 -10.88
N LEU A 177 -23.03 -7.82 -9.56
CA LEU A 177 -21.80 -8.24 -8.88
C LEU A 177 -21.68 -9.77 -8.89
N THR A 178 -20.82 -10.27 -9.78
CA THR A 178 -20.45 -11.69 -9.88
C THR A 178 -19.20 -12.01 -9.07
N GLY A 179 -18.96 -13.30 -8.77
CA GLY A 179 -17.77 -13.76 -8.04
C GLY A 179 -16.42 -13.33 -8.64
N GLU A 180 -16.36 -12.90 -9.91
CA GLU A 180 -15.15 -12.36 -10.54
C GLU A 180 -14.77 -10.96 -10.03
N HIS A 181 -15.75 -10.23 -9.50
CA HIS A 181 -15.54 -8.95 -8.81
C HIS A 181 -15.05 -9.15 -7.37
N ILE A 182 -15.10 -10.39 -6.85
CA ILE A 182 -14.47 -10.77 -5.59
C ILE A 182 -13.11 -11.35 -5.86
N ILE A 183 -12.12 -10.64 -5.36
CA ILE A 183 -10.75 -11.12 -5.37
C ILE A 183 -10.33 -11.23 -3.91
N ILE A 184 -10.37 -12.43 -3.34
CA ILE A 184 -10.00 -12.68 -1.95
C ILE A 184 -8.92 -13.77 -1.87
N ALA A 185 -7.89 -13.48 -1.08
CA ALA A 185 -6.80 -14.37 -0.75
C ALA A 185 -7.28 -15.64 -0.04
N GLY A 186 -6.70 -16.78 -0.45
CA GLY A 186 -6.78 -18.03 0.30
C GLY A 186 -8.08 -18.83 0.13
N GLN A 187 -8.15 -19.64 -0.93
CA GLN A 187 -8.33 -21.11 -0.83
C GLN A 187 -8.10 -21.75 -2.20
N GLY A 188 -7.07 -22.59 -2.29
CA GLY A 188 -6.96 -23.57 -3.36
C GLY A 188 -8.02 -24.67 -3.20
N ARG A 189 -8.50 -25.15 -4.35
CA ARG A 189 -9.50 -26.22 -4.59
C ARG A 189 -10.97 -25.83 -4.39
N MET A 190 -11.60 -25.33 -5.45
CA MET A 190 -12.52 -26.12 -6.32
C MET A 190 -13.24 -25.18 -7.30
N MET A 191 -12.93 -25.31 -8.58
CA MET A 191 -13.87 -25.17 -9.72
C MET A 191 -13.21 -25.84 -10.93
N ASN A 192 -13.16 -27.18 -10.89
CA ASN A 192 -13.43 -27.94 -12.11
C ASN A 192 -14.95 -27.91 -12.28
N ASP A 193 -15.40 -27.84 -13.53
CA ASP A 193 -16.80 -27.74 -13.99
C ASP A 193 -17.36 -26.31 -14.16
N VAL A 194 -16.69 -25.55 -15.03
CA VAL A 194 -17.41 -24.70 -16.00
C VAL A 194 -16.86 -25.04 -17.37
N ARG A 195 -17.76 -25.38 -18.29
CA ARG A 195 -17.50 -25.89 -19.63
C ARG A 195 -16.38 -25.12 -20.32
N THR A 196 -15.33 -25.85 -20.67
CA THR A 196 -14.37 -25.50 -21.72
C THR A 196 -15.13 -25.10 -22.97
N ILE A 197 -15.18 -23.80 -23.26
CA ILE A 197 -15.20 -23.35 -24.64
C ILE A 197 -13.74 -23.51 -25.08
N GLU A 198 -13.47 -24.55 -25.86
CA GLU A 198 -12.18 -24.68 -26.53
C GLU A 198 -11.99 -23.46 -27.42
N PRO A 199 -10.96 -22.62 -27.21
CA PRO A 199 -10.52 -21.75 -28.27
C PRO A 199 -9.91 -22.64 -29.35
N ASP A 200 -10.49 -22.58 -30.53
CA ASP A 200 -9.94 -23.15 -31.77
C ASP A 200 -8.53 -22.57 -31.98
N ASN A 201 -7.54 -23.27 -31.44
CA ASN A 201 -6.13 -23.01 -31.62
C ASN A 201 -5.53 -24.31 -32.11
N GLN A 202 -5.55 -24.47 -33.44
CA GLN A 202 -4.59 -25.34 -34.10
C GLN A 202 -3.20 -25.07 -33.51
N PRO A 203 -2.53 -26.08 -32.93
CA PRO A 203 -1.18 -25.90 -32.44
C PRO A 203 -0.28 -25.54 -33.62
N ALA A 204 0.33 -24.35 -33.57
CA ALA A 204 1.45 -24.03 -34.43
C ALA A 204 2.51 -25.15 -34.29
N PRO A 205 3.04 -25.68 -35.41
CA PRO A 205 3.85 -26.89 -35.38
C PRO A 205 5.07 -26.73 -34.47
N GLY A 206 5.24 -27.71 -33.59
CA GLY A 206 6.15 -27.69 -32.46
C GLY A 206 7.57 -27.27 -32.83
N ARG A 207 8.04 -26.19 -32.21
CA ARG A 207 9.48 -26.01 -32.00
C ARG A 207 9.93 -27.06 -30.99
N LYS A 208 10.53 -28.13 -31.50
CA LYS A 208 11.27 -29.12 -30.71
C LYS A 208 12.13 -28.38 -29.69
N ALA A 209 12.05 -28.80 -28.43
CA ALA A 209 12.99 -28.42 -27.40
C ALA A 209 14.40 -28.76 -27.90
N VAL A 210 15.15 -27.75 -28.32
CA VAL A 210 16.53 -27.94 -28.75
C VAL A 210 17.36 -28.19 -27.49
N THR A 211 17.74 -29.44 -27.28
CA THR A 211 18.74 -29.87 -26.30
C THR A 211 20.13 -29.43 -26.77
N ALA A 212 20.42 -28.13 -26.72
CA ALA A 212 21.78 -27.62 -26.83
C ALA A 212 22.41 -27.57 -25.43
N LYS A 213 23.23 -28.58 -25.11
CA LYS A 213 24.20 -28.52 -24.02
C LYS A 213 25.02 -27.21 -24.18
N GLY A 214 24.90 -26.27 -23.23
CA GLY A 214 25.83 -25.14 -23.10
C GLY A 214 25.30 -23.71 -22.88
N LYS A 215 23.99 -23.42 -22.81
CA LYS A 215 23.48 -22.01 -22.69
C LYS A 215 22.38 -21.76 -21.65
N LYS A 216 22.45 -22.37 -20.46
CA LYS A 216 21.40 -22.30 -19.41
C LYS A 216 21.57 -21.24 -18.29
N LYS A 217 22.32 -20.13 -18.47
CA LYS A 217 22.61 -19.21 -17.33
C LYS A 217 21.65 -18.04 -17.09
N ASN A 218 20.85 -17.62 -18.07
CA ASN A 218 20.12 -16.34 -18.00
C ASN A 218 18.60 -16.44 -18.17
N PHE A 219 18.00 -17.63 -18.09
CA PHE A 219 16.55 -17.80 -18.18
C PHE A 219 16.01 -18.37 -16.87
N GLN A 220 14.81 -17.94 -16.48
CA GLN A 220 14.09 -18.48 -15.33
C GLN A 220 12.61 -18.69 -15.67
N PRO A 221 11.88 -19.57 -14.95
CA PRO A 221 10.43 -19.67 -15.07
C PRO A 221 9.77 -18.32 -14.81
N GLN A 222 8.73 -18.01 -15.58
CA GLN A 222 7.83 -16.91 -15.28
C GLN A 222 6.99 -17.23 -14.04
N ARG A 223 6.58 -16.20 -13.30
CA ARG A 223 5.77 -16.36 -12.08
C ARG A 223 4.60 -15.39 -12.03
N THR A 224 3.55 -15.85 -11.36
CA THR A 224 2.38 -15.07 -10.99
C THR A 224 1.91 -15.48 -9.59
N ILE A 225 0.77 -15.00 -9.12
CA ILE A 225 0.12 -15.47 -7.88
C ILE A 225 -0.94 -16.55 -8.22
N GLY A 226 -1.25 -17.44 -7.30
CA GLY A 226 -2.19 -18.54 -7.52
C GLY A 226 -3.64 -18.15 -7.25
N ALA A 227 -3.84 -17.18 -6.37
CA ALA A 227 -5.12 -16.59 -6.06
C ALA A 227 -5.00 -15.07 -6.06
N SER A 228 -6.08 -14.47 -6.47
CA SER A 228 -6.26 -13.03 -6.51
C SER A 228 -6.33 -12.49 -5.06
N VAL A 229 -5.71 -11.34 -4.75
CA VAL A 229 -5.62 -10.79 -3.38
C VAL A 229 -5.88 -9.29 -3.31
N VAL A 230 -6.39 -8.80 -2.17
CA VAL A 230 -6.71 -7.38 -1.93
C VAL A 230 -5.93 -6.82 -0.75
N LEU A 231 -5.43 -5.60 -0.92
CA LEU A 231 -4.81 -4.81 0.14
C LEU A 231 -5.42 -3.41 0.13
N CYS A 232 -6.01 -2.99 1.24
CA CYS A 232 -6.60 -1.65 1.38
C CYS A 232 -5.75 -0.79 2.32
N GLY A 233 -5.67 0.51 2.02
CA GLY A 233 -4.94 1.47 2.82
C GLY A 233 -5.29 2.90 2.45
N GLU A 234 -4.29 3.76 2.50
CA GLU A 234 -4.38 5.16 2.12
C GLU A 234 -3.11 5.57 1.38
N GLY A 235 -3.22 6.51 0.45
CA GLY A 235 -2.06 7.06 -0.25
C GLY A 235 -1.20 7.89 0.69
N LEU A 236 0.12 7.88 0.49
CA LEU A 236 1.06 8.70 1.27
C LEU A 236 0.85 10.18 0.97
N HIS A 237 0.74 10.52 -0.31
CA HIS A 237 0.71 11.90 -0.73
C HIS A 237 -0.70 12.47 -0.76
N SER A 238 -1.66 11.72 -1.30
CA SER A 238 -3.06 12.16 -1.39
C SER A 238 -3.83 12.10 -0.07
N GLY A 239 -3.45 11.18 0.83
CA GLY A 239 -4.23 10.87 2.04
C GLY A 239 -5.58 10.20 1.76
N LEU A 240 -5.93 9.98 0.49
CA LEU A 240 -7.17 9.34 0.09
C LEU A 240 -7.12 7.83 0.36
N LYS A 241 -8.28 7.25 0.64
CA LYS A 241 -8.41 5.79 0.71
C LYS A 241 -8.16 5.19 -0.66
N THR A 242 -7.32 4.17 -0.69
CA THR A 242 -6.91 3.46 -1.90
C THR A 242 -6.75 1.98 -1.58
N GLY A 243 -6.61 1.16 -2.61
CA GLY A 243 -6.36 -0.26 -2.47
C GLY A 243 -5.75 -0.86 -3.72
N LEU A 244 -5.15 -2.03 -3.55
CA LEU A 244 -4.62 -2.86 -4.61
C LEU A 244 -5.43 -4.14 -4.70
N ILE A 245 -5.73 -4.55 -5.91
CA ILE A 245 -6.19 -5.89 -6.22
C ILE A 245 -5.16 -6.54 -7.12
N LEU A 246 -4.41 -7.50 -6.58
CA LEU A 246 -3.44 -8.26 -7.35
C LEU A 246 -4.16 -9.46 -7.96
N SER A 247 -4.08 -9.62 -9.28
CA SER A 247 -4.71 -10.73 -10.00
C SER A 247 -3.72 -11.41 -10.91
N PRO A 248 -3.75 -12.75 -11.03
CA PRO A 248 -2.84 -13.45 -11.91
C PRO A 248 -3.02 -13.06 -13.37
N LEU A 249 -1.93 -13.04 -14.12
CA LEU A 249 -1.96 -12.90 -15.57
C LEU A 249 -1.24 -14.07 -16.25
N PRO A 250 -1.62 -14.42 -17.50
CA PRO A 250 -0.91 -15.41 -18.30
C PRO A 250 0.56 -15.03 -18.56
N PRO A 251 1.41 -16.00 -18.96
CA PRO A 251 2.79 -15.72 -19.35
C PRO A 251 2.90 -14.64 -20.43
N GLY A 252 3.96 -13.83 -20.35
CA GLY A 252 4.26 -12.75 -21.30
C GLY A 252 3.47 -11.46 -21.08
N SER A 253 2.61 -11.40 -20.06
CA SER A 253 1.80 -10.21 -19.79
C SER A 253 2.58 -9.07 -19.15
N GLY A 254 3.61 -9.38 -18.35
CA GLY A 254 4.31 -8.37 -17.56
C GLY A 254 3.50 -7.92 -16.32
N ILE A 255 3.99 -6.90 -15.64
CA ILE A 255 3.23 -6.20 -14.59
C ILE A 255 2.42 -5.09 -15.24
N VAL A 256 1.10 -5.13 -15.05
CA VAL A 256 0.18 -4.18 -15.66
C VAL A 256 -0.70 -3.60 -14.56
N PHE A 257 -0.66 -2.29 -14.40
CA PHE A 257 -1.63 -1.61 -13.57
C PHE A 257 -2.95 -1.44 -14.32
N TRP A 258 -4.06 -1.46 -13.59
CA TRP A 258 -5.39 -1.16 -14.11
C TRP A 258 -6.03 -0.13 -13.21
N ASP A 259 -6.23 1.07 -13.74
CA ASP A 259 -6.90 2.13 -13.00
C ASP A 259 -8.40 1.79 -12.92
N ILE A 260 -8.88 1.64 -11.69
CA ILE A 260 -10.26 1.28 -11.40
C ILE A 260 -11.21 2.42 -11.79
N GLY A 261 -10.75 3.68 -11.72
CA GLY A 261 -11.59 4.83 -12.05
C GLY A 261 -11.91 4.91 -13.55
N SER A 262 -10.90 4.80 -14.40
CA SER A 262 -11.04 4.89 -15.86
C SER A 262 -11.22 3.56 -16.58
N GLY A 263 -10.93 2.42 -15.93
CA GLY A 263 -10.90 1.10 -16.57
C GLY A 263 -9.74 0.90 -17.55
N ARG A 264 -8.76 1.81 -17.59
CA ARG A 264 -7.62 1.73 -18.52
C ARG A 264 -6.44 0.99 -17.90
N ARG A 265 -5.64 0.37 -18.77
CA ARG A 265 -4.44 -0.40 -18.38
C ARG A 265 -3.18 0.42 -18.61
N LEU A 266 -2.27 0.38 -17.65
CA LEU A 266 -0.98 1.05 -17.69
C LEU A 266 0.14 0.04 -17.39
N PRO A 267 0.91 -0.43 -18.40
CA PRO A 267 2.05 -1.30 -18.17
C PRO A 267 3.07 -0.68 -17.22
N ALA A 268 3.59 -1.45 -16.27
CA ALA A 268 4.61 -1.00 -15.32
C ALA A 268 6.02 -1.05 -15.96
N ILE A 269 6.22 -0.21 -16.96
CA ILE A 269 7.45 -0.13 -17.74
C ILE A 269 8.01 1.29 -17.71
N PHE A 270 9.30 1.41 -17.93
CA PHE A 270 9.99 2.70 -17.88
C PHE A 270 9.38 3.76 -18.81
N GLU A 271 8.84 3.38 -19.99
CA GLU A 271 8.26 4.33 -20.95
C GLU A 271 7.13 5.16 -20.33
N ASN A 272 6.49 4.62 -19.29
CA ASN A 272 5.39 5.24 -18.61
C ASN A 272 5.85 6.03 -17.37
N ILE A 273 7.15 6.14 -17.06
CA ILE A 273 7.61 6.99 -15.94
C ILE A 273 7.35 8.46 -16.30
N ARG A 274 6.54 9.14 -15.50
CA ARG A 274 6.17 10.54 -15.70
C ARG A 274 6.85 11.49 -14.73
N SER A 275 6.98 11.09 -13.47
CA SER A 275 7.65 11.87 -12.43
C SER A 275 8.43 10.96 -11.49
N THR A 276 9.51 11.52 -10.94
CA THR A 276 10.35 10.92 -9.89
C THR A 276 10.49 11.85 -8.68
N GLU A 277 9.66 12.89 -8.60
CA GLU A 277 9.63 13.82 -7.48
C GLU A 277 8.93 13.16 -6.30
N TYR A 278 9.68 12.92 -5.23
CA TYR A 278 9.26 12.30 -3.96
C TYR A 278 8.76 10.85 -4.03
N ALA A 279 8.32 10.38 -5.19
CA ALA A 279 7.87 9.02 -5.48
C ALA A 279 8.00 8.71 -6.98
N THR A 280 7.96 7.44 -7.36
CA THR A 280 7.90 7.04 -8.78
C THR A 280 6.45 7.01 -9.25
N THR A 281 6.14 7.86 -10.23
CA THR A 281 4.80 8.00 -10.81
C THR A 281 4.80 7.51 -12.25
N LEU A 282 3.85 6.63 -12.58
CA LEU A 282 3.59 6.16 -13.93
C LEU A 282 2.42 6.91 -14.57
N SER A 283 2.51 7.23 -15.86
CA SER A 283 1.40 7.78 -16.65
C SER A 283 1.61 7.56 -18.14
N ASP A 284 0.50 7.39 -18.87
CA ASP A 284 0.44 7.43 -20.34
C ASP A 284 -0.23 8.71 -20.87
N GLY A 285 -0.48 9.69 -19.99
CA GLY A 285 -1.20 10.94 -20.28
C GLY A 285 -2.69 10.90 -19.95
N GLU A 286 -3.31 9.72 -19.90
CA GLU A 286 -4.73 9.56 -19.56
C GLU A 286 -4.90 8.95 -18.16
N VAL A 287 -4.06 7.98 -17.79
CA VAL A 287 -4.01 7.40 -16.44
C VAL A 287 -2.75 7.88 -15.73
N THR A 288 -2.84 8.11 -14.42
CA THR A 288 -1.68 8.39 -13.57
C THR A 288 -1.73 7.54 -12.32
N ILE A 289 -0.63 6.85 -12.00
CA ILE A 289 -0.50 5.99 -10.83
C ILE A 289 0.76 6.36 -10.08
N LYS A 290 0.59 6.78 -8.82
CA LYS A 290 1.66 7.31 -7.97
C LYS A 290 2.16 6.24 -6.99
N THR A 291 3.41 6.41 -6.56
CA THR A 291 4.01 5.68 -5.42
C THR A 291 4.14 4.17 -5.67
N VAL A 292 4.54 3.77 -6.88
CA VAL A 292 4.58 2.34 -7.27
C VAL A 292 5.81 1.58 -6.74
N GLU A 293 6.84 2.28 -6.30
CA GLU A 293 8.17 1.75 -5.95
C GLU A 293 8.12 0.62 -4.92
N HIS A 294 7.33 0.73 -3.84
CA HIS A 294 7.32 -0.28 -2.79
C HIS A 294 6.68 -1.61 -3.23
N ILE A 295 5.54 -1.54 -3.94
CA ILE A 295 4.89 -2.74 -4.48
C ILE A 295 5.77 -3.35 -5.58
N MET A 296 6.36 -2.54 -6.46
CA MET A 296 7.28 -3.03 -7.48
C MET A 296 8.51 -3.70 -6.87
N SER A 297 9.01 -3.19 -5.74
CA SER A 297 10.14 -3.77 -5.01
C SER A 297 9.83 -5.15 -4.44
N ALA A 298 8.63 -5.32 -3.87
CA ALA A 298 8.14 -6.62 -3.43
C ALA A 298 7.95 -7.57 -4.63
N LEU A 299 7.31 -7.13 -5.71
CA LEU A 299 7.08 -7.96 -6.91
C LEU A 299 8.39 -8.46 -7.54
N HIS A 300 9.40 -7.59 -7.65
CA HIS A 300 10.74 -7.96 -8.09
C HIS A 300 11.33 -9.06 -7.21
N SER A 301 11.26 -8.87 -5.89
CA SER A 301 11.91 -9.76 -4.92
C SER A 301 11.26 -11.14 -4.81
N TYR A 302 9.95 -11.24 -5.06
CA TYR A 302 9.24 -12.52 -5.25
C TYR A 302 9.34 -13.08 -6.68
N GLN A 303 10.01 -12.34 -7.57
CA GLN A 303 10.19 -12.66 -8.99
C GLN A 303 8.86 -12.81 -9.75
N ILE A 304 7.81 -12.07 -9.34
CA ILE A 304 6.51 -12.08 -10.01
C ILE A 304 6.64 -11.36 -11.34
N THR A 305 6.46 -12.06 -12.46
CA THR A 305 6.64 -11.50 -13.81
C THR A 305 5.34 -11.12 -14.49
N ASN A 306 4.22 -11.74 -14.11
CA ASN A 306 2.91 -11.51 -14.74
C ASN A 306 1.87 -11.23 -13.68
N LEU A 307 1.32 -10.01 -13.66
CA LEU A 307 0.35 -9.61 -12.66
C LEU A 307 -0.47 -8.41 -13.12
N LEU A 308 -1.77 -8.47 -12.89
CA LEU A 308 -2.66 -7.32 -12.98
C LEU A 308 -2.76 -6.68 -11.60
N VAL A 309 -2.46 -5.40 -11.52
CA VAL A 309 -2.54 -4.61 -10.28
C VAL A 309 -3.64 -3.58 -10.45
N LYS A 310 -4.85 -3.90 -9.98
CA LYS A 310 -5.96 -2.96 -10.00
C LYS A 310 -5.80 -1.97 -8.86
N ILE A 311 -5.94 -0.68 -9.15
CA ILE A 311 -5.59 0.40 -8.22
C ILE A 311 -6.37 1.68 -8.57
N GLY A 312 -6.50 2.61 -7.63
CA GLY A 312 -6.83 4.00 -7.96
C GLY A 312 -5.57 4.80 -8.34
N ASP A 313 -5.55 6.08 -8.00
CA ASP A 313 -4.50 7.02 -8.42
C ASP A 313 -3.14 6.83 -7.71
N GLU A 314 -3.12 6.18 -6.55
CA GLU A 314 -1.93 6.05 -5.70
C GLU A 314 -1.91 4.69 -4.98
N ALA A 315 -0.72 4.09 -4.87
CA ALA A 315 -0.54 2.87 -4.08
C ALA A 315 -0.65 3.15 -2.58
N PRO A 316 -1.25 2.23 -1.81
CA PRO A 316 -1.40 2.41 -0.38
C PRO A 316 -0.01 2.40 0.29
N VAL A 317 0.26 3.40 1.14
CA VAL A 317 1.55 3.51 1.83
C VAL A 317 1.74 2.45 2.93
N MET A 318 0.63 1.92 3.45
CA MET A 318 0.60 0.96 4.53
C MET A 318 1.36 1.46 5.77
N ASP A 319 2.39 0.74 6.23
CA ASP A 319 3.28 1.15 7.32
C ASP A 319 4.51 1.96 6.86
N GLY A 320 4.57 2.30 5.57
CA GLY A 320 5.70 2.98 4.94
C GLY A 320 6.78 2.06 4.38
N SER A 321 6.65 0.75 4.54
CA SER A 321 7.60 -0.26 4.06
C SER A 321 6.96 -1.17 3.01
N ALA A 322 7.65 -2.25 2.63
CA ALA A 322 7.12 -3.25 1.70
C ALA A 322 6.64 -4.54 2.38
N ILE A 323 6.57 -4.59 3.71
CA ILE A 323 6.25 -5.81 4.45
C ILE A 323 4.83 -6.32 4.17
N ASP A 324 3.86 -5.42 4.07
CA ASP A 324 2.46 -5.78 3.78
C ASP A 324 2.29 -6.26 2.33
N PHE A 325 3.06 -5.71 1.39
CA PHE A 325 3.10 -6.21 0.01
C PHE A 325 3.71 -7.61 -0.07
N CYS A 326 4.76 -7.89 0.71
CA CYS A 326 5.30 -9.25 0.81
C CYS A 326 4.23 -10.22 1.34
N GLN A 327 3.54 -9.84 2.41
CA GLN A 327 2.52 -10.67 3.03
C GLN A 327 1.35 -10.96 2.07
N ILE A 328 0.88 -9.96 1.32
CA ILE A 328 -0.24 -10.16 0.41
C ILE A 328 0.14 -11.02 -0.81
N ILE A 329 1.39 -10.91 -1.31
CA ILE A 329 1.92 -11.79 -2.37
C ILE A 329 2.00 -13.23 -1.88
N GLU A 330 2.51 -13.47 -0.67
CA GLU A 330 2.56 -14.80 -0.05
C GLU A 330 1.16 -15.40 0.13
N ASN A 331 0.19 -14.60 0.58
CA ASN A 331 -1.20 -15.01 0.73
C ASN A 331 -1.84 -15.39 -0.61
N GLY A 332 -1.45 -14.72 -1.70
CA GLY A 332 -1.85 -15.08 -3.07
C GLY A 332 -1.18 -16.36 -3.57
N GLY A 333 -0.08 -16.77 -2.94
CA GLY A 333 0.67 -17.98 -3.23
C GLY A 333 1.40 -17.90 -4.58
N VAL A 334 2.72 -17.71 -4.57
CA VAL A 334 3.51 -17.62 -5.81
C VAL A 334 3.42 -18.92 -6.62
N LYS A 335 3.19 -18.80 -7.93
CA LYS A 335 3.10 -19.90 -8.90
C LYS A 335 4.06 -19.69 -10.03
N GLU A 336 4.85 -20.71 -10.33
CA GLU A 336 5.60 -20.79 -11.59
C GLU A 336 4.64 -21.11 -12.74
N GLN A 337 4.91 -20.53 -13.89
CA GLN A 337 4.15 -20.73 -15.13
C GLN A 337 5.02 -21.51 -16.13
N GLY A 338 4.38 -22.15 -17.12
CA GLY A 338 5.05 -23.05 -18.06
C GLY A 338 6.01 -22.41 -19.07
N ASP A 339 6.18 -21.08 -19.03
CA ASP A 339 7.07 -20.34 -19.93
C ASP A 339 8.25 -19.71 -19.18
N ILE A 340 9.30 -19.37 -19.91
CA ILE A 340 10.53 -18.78 -19.37
C ILE A 340 10.62 -17.29 -19.68
N ILE A 341 11.36 -16.58 -18.85
CA ILE A 341 11.76 -15.19 -19.09
C ILE A 341 13.29 -15.11 -19.08
N GLU A 342 13.83 -14.38 -20.04
CA GLU A 342 15.25 -14.05 -20.05
C GLU A 342 15.50 -12.94 -19.03
N GLN A 343 16.50 -13.09 -18.18
CA GLN A 343 16.96 -12.05 -17.25
C GLN A 343 17.81 -11.01 -18.01
N ILE A 344 17.78 -9.76 -17.57
CA ILE A 344 18.71 -8.73 -18.01
C ILE A 344 20.06 -9.02 -17.35
N VAL A 345 21.09 -9.27 -18.14
CA VAL A 345 22.46 -9.45 -17.63
C VAL A 345 23.31 -8.28 -18.08
N ILE A 346 23.88 -7.56 -17.11
CA ILE A 346 24.76 -6.43 -17.36
C ILE A 346 26.09 -6.94 -17.92
N ASP A 347 26.48 -6.46 -19.10
CA ASP A 347 27.67 -6.90 -19.84
C ASP A 347 28.88 -5.96 -19.69
N ARG A 348 28.63 -4.73 -19.23
CA ARG A 348 29.63 -3.68 -19.01
C ARG A 348 29.18 -2.74 -17.90
N ARG A 349 30.10 -1.94 -17.38
CA ARG A 349 29.77 -0.90 -16.41
C ARG A 349 28.90 0.19 -17.04
N ILE A 350 27.83 0.60 -16.36
CA ILE A 350 26.96 1.72 -16.72
C ILE A 350 26.82 2.61 -15.48
N SER A 351 26.91 3.93 -15.63
CA SER A 351 26.81 4.86 -14.50
C SER A 351 26.07 6.15 -14.81
N VAL A 352 25.51 6.75 -13.78
CA VAL A 352 24.85 8.07 -13.75
C VAL A 352 25.39 8.89 -12.58
N GLY A 353 25.44 10.21 -12.75
CA GLY A 353 26.03 11.13 -11.77
C GLY A 353 27.57 11.10 -11.70
N ASP A 354 28.12 11.84 -10.74
CA ASP A 354 29.57 11.96 -10.52
C ASP A 354 30.03 11.07 -9.35
N PRO A 355 30.99 10.15 -9.55
CA PRO A 355 31.49 9.29 -8.49
C PRO A 355 32.21 10.04 -7.36
N LYS A 356 32.66 11.28 -7.56
CA LYS A 356 33.36 12.10 -6.57
C LYS A 356 32.41 12.95 -5.74
N GLU A 357 31.41 13.57 -6.37
CA GLU A 357 30.47 14.48 -5.72
C GLU A 357 29.00 14.23 -6.10
N GLY A 358 28.07 14.57 -5.20
CA GLY A 358 26.63 14.45 -5.47
C GLY A 358 26.09 13.01 -5.57
N PRO A 359 24.84 12.86 -6.06
CA PRO A 359 24.22 11.57 -6.33
C PRO A 359 24.99 10.79 -7.40
N TYR A 360 25.24 9.50 -7.12
CA TYR A 360 25.90 8.59 -8.03
C TYR A 360 25.23 7.22 -7.99
N LEU A 361 25.09 6.60 -9.15
CA LEU A 361 24.60 5.24 -9.24
C LEU A 361 25.29 4.54 -10.41
N SER A 362 25.73 3.31 -10.19
CA SER A 362 26.34 2.49 -11.23
C SER A 362 25.98 1.03 -11.09
N VAL A 363 26.07 0.32 -12.21
CA VAL A 363 25.95 -1.14 -12.27
C VAL A 363 27.11 -1.72 -13.05
N GLU A 364 27.65 -2.83 -12.58
CA GLU A 364 28.71 -3.60 -13.23
C GLU A 364 28.31 -5.08 -13.44
N PRO A 365 28.96 -5.79 -14.37
CA PRO A 365 28.67 -7.20 -14.63
C PRO A 365 28.82 -8.06 -13.37
N SER A 366 27.82 -8.89 -13.11
CA SER A 366 27.81 -9.85 -12.01
C SER A 366 26.82 -10.98 -12.33
N ASP A 367 27.12 -12.19 -11.86
CA ASP A 367 26.18 -13.32 -11.91
C ASP A 367 25.07 -13.22 -10.83
N GLU A 368 25.26 -12.31 -9.86
CA GLU A 368 24.35 -12.04 -8.75
C GLU A 368 23.61 -10.70 -8.94
N PHE A 369 22.46 -10.55 -8.28
CA PHE A 369 21.83 -9.24 -8.05
C PHE A 369 22.22 -8.74 -6.66
N SER A 370 22.98 -7.65 -6.60
CA SER A 370 23.44 -7.08 -5.33
C SER A 370 23.48 -5.55 -5.39
N ILE A 371 23.17 -4.90 -4.28
CA ILE A 371 23.16 -3.45 -4.16
C ILE A 371 24.00 -3.06 -2.94
N HIS A 372 24.97 -2.17 -3.17
CA HIS A 372 25.69 -1.48 -2.11
C HIS A 372 25.26 -0.01 -2.10
N TYR A 373 24.58 0.41 -1.03
CA TYR A 373 24.04 1.75 -0.91
C TYR A 373 24.77 2.53 0.18
N TYR A 374 25.27 3.70 -0.19
CA TYR A 374 25.87 4.71 0.70
C TYR A 374 24.93 5.89 0.83
N LEU A 375 24.38 6.06 2.02
CA LEU A 375 23.56 7.19 2.40
C LEU A 375 24.44 8.26 3.05
N ASP A 376 24.25 9.51 2.65
CA ASP A 376 24.95 10.66 3.24
C ASP A 376 23.98 11.83 3.34
N TYR A 377 23.37 11.94 4.51
CA TYR A 377 22.44 13.00 4.87
C TYR A 377 23.01 13.82 6.04
N PRO A 378 22.58 15.08 6.20
CA PRO A 378 22.86 15.85 7.41
C PRO A 378 22.43 15.10 8.68
N SER A 379 23.01 15.51 9.82
CA SER A 379 22.49 15.12 11.13
C SER A 379 20.98 15.36 11.19
N PRO A 380 20.18 14.45 11.78
CA PRO A 380 20.59 13.30 12.61
C PRO A 380 20.69 11.95 11.88
N ILE A 381 20.36 11.86 10.58
CA ILE A 381 20.49 10.60 9.82
C ILE A 381 21.97 10.23 9.66
N GLY A 382 22.79 11.24 9.32
CA GLY A 382 24.21 11.07 9.11
C GLY A 382 24.54 10.16 7.92
N LYS A 383 25.74 9.58 7.99
CA LYS A 383 26.23 8.63 6.99
C LYS A 383 25.84 7.22 7.38
N GLN A 384 25.24 6.49 6.44
CA GLN A 384 24.85 5.09 6.64
C GLN A 384 25.24 4.28 5.41
N GLU A 385 25.42 2.98 5.61
CA GLU A 385 25.77 2.06 4.56
C GLU A 385 24.97 0.77 4.72
N HIS A 386 24.58 0.17 3.60
CA HIS A 386 24.12 -1.22 3.59
C HIS A 386 24.49 -1.92 2.29
N ARG A 387 24.88 -3.19 2.41
CA ARG A 387 25.08 -4.11 1.28
C ARG A 387 24.03 -5.20 1.34
N TYR A 388 23.28 -5.33 0.26
CA TYR A 388 22.26 -6.35 0.05
C TYR A 388 22.69 -7.26 -1.11
N VAL A 389 22.61 -8.57 -0.91
CA VAL A 389 22.75 -9.58 -1.96
C VAL A 389 21.44 -10.36 -1.99
N TYR A 390 20.82 -10.45 -3.15
CA TYR A 390 19.54 -11.15 -3.27
C TYR A 390 19.76 -12.67 -3.18
N GLU A 391 18.98 -13.30 -2.30
CA GLU A 391 18.98 -14.76 -2.12
C GLU A 391 17.59 -15.34 -2.41
N SER A 392 16.56 -14.73 -1.83
CA SER A 392 15.17 -15.15 -2.00
C SER A 392 14.19 -14.03 -1.61
N GLY A 393 12.91 -14.20 -1.95
CA GLY A 393 11.84 -13.32 -1.45
C GLY A 393 11.73 -13.33 0.08
N ALA A 394 12.04 -14.45 0.74
CA ALA A 394 12.06 -14.56 2.20
C ALA A 394 13.21 -13.74 2.81
N HIS A 395 14.41 -13.83 2.23
CA HIS A 395 15.56 -13.01 2.66
C HIS A 395 15.26 -11.51 2.49
N TYR A 396 14.64 -11.12 1.36
CA TYR A 396 14.17 -9.74 1.16
C TYR A 396 13.16 -9.31 2.23
N LYS A 397 12.17 -10.16 2.54
CA LYS A 397 11.12 -9.90 3.54
C LYS A 397 11.71 -9.66 4.93
N GLU A 398 12.78 -10.37 5.28
CA GLU A 398 13.45 -10.24 6.57
C GLU A 398 14.37 -9.02 6.63
N THR A 399 15.10 -8.74 5.56
CA THR A 399 16.25 -7.82 5.62
C THR A 399 16.02 -6.45 5.00
N ILE A 400 15.11 -6.31 4.02
CA ILE A 400 14.89 -5.05 3.30
C ILE A 400 13.45 -4.59 3.43
N ALA A 401 12.47 -5.48 3.21
CA ALA A 401 11.06 -5.14 3.19
C ALA A 401 10.54 -4.38 4.43
N PRO A 402 11.04 -4.61 5.67
CA PRO A 402 10.55 -3.89 6.83
C PRO A 402 11.05 -2.44 6.93
N ALA A 403 11.98 -2.00 6.08
CA ALA A 403 12.55 -0.66 6.16
C ALA A 403 11.56 0.41 5.67
N ARG A 404 11.10 1.26 6.59
CA ARG A 404 10.06 2.27 6.30
C ARG A 404 10.63 3.52 5.66
N THR A 405 9.77 4.19 4.90
CA THR A 405 10.02 5.52 4.34
C THR A 405 10.23 6.53 5.45
N PHE A 406 10.92 7.62 5.12
CA PHE A 406 11.32 8.64 6.07
C PHE A 406 11.24 10.03 5.47
N GLY A 407 10.94 11.02 6.31
CA GLY A 407 10.84 12.43 5.94
C GLY A 407 11.29 13.33 7.07
N PHE A 408 11.56 14.60 6.74
CA PHE A 408 11.96 15.59 7.73
C PHE A 408 10.80 16.48 8.13
N LEU A 409 10.68 16.78 9.43
CA LEU A 409 9.65 17.65 9.98
C LEU A 409 9.67 19.05 9.34
N ARG A 410 10.87 19.56 9.02
CA ARG A 410 11.03 20.87 8.36
C ARG A 410 10.46 20.90 6.93
N ASP A 411 10.37 19.75 6.27
CA ASP A 411 9.93 19.64 4.88
C ASP A 411 8.40 19.42 4.79
N ILE A 412 7.73 19.02 5.88
CA ILE A 412 6.29 18.72 5.88
C ILE A 412 5.46 19.88 5.36
N LYS A 413 5.68 21.10 5.87
CA LYS A 413 4.88 22.26 5.48
C LYS A 413 4.98 22.54 3.98
N THR A 414 6.19 22.46 3.43
CA THR A 414 6.43 22.65 2.00
C THR A 414 5.79 21.54 1.15
N LEU A 415 5.81 20.31 1.64
CA LEU A 415 5.14 19.19 0.98
C LEU A 415 3.62 19.36 0.99
N GLU A 416 3.04 19.71 2.14
CA GLU A 416 1.60 19.94 2.29
C GLU A 416 1.12 21.10 1.40
N GLU A 417 1.87 22.21 1.33
CA GLU A 417 1.59 23.33 0.42
C GLU A 417 1.64 22.92 -1.06
N ALA A 418 2.44 21.90 -1.41
CA ALA A 418 2.48 21.29 -2.73
C ALA A 418 1.43 20.18 -2.94
N GLY A 419 0.54 19.94 -1.95
CA GLY A 419 -0.46 18.87 -2.00
C GLY A 419 0.11 17.45 -1.83
N LEU A 420 1.29 17.33 -1.22
CA LEU A 420 2.01 16.09 -0.97
C LEU A 420 2.05 15.78 0.53
N ALA A 421 2.33 14.52 0.87
CA ALA A 421 2.48 14.01 2.23
C ALA A 421 1.24 14.20 3.15
N ILE A 422 0.06 14.47 2.59
CA ILE A 422 -1.20 14.65 3.35
C ILE A 422 -1.60 13.36 4.07
N GLY A 423 -1.29 12.21 3.48
CA GLY A 423 -1.49 10.89 4.10
C GLY A 423 -0.38 10.46 5.04
N GLY A 424 0.65 11.28 5.22
CA GLY A 424 1.73 11.05 6.17
C GLY A 424 1.20 11.00 7.60
N LYS A 425 1.39 9.87 8.27
CA LYS A 425 1.02 9.63 9.66
C LYS A 425 2.22 9.11 10.42
N LEU A 426 2.20 9.29 11.74
CA LEU A 426 3.24 8.75 12.62
C LEU A 426 3.38 7.22 12.53
N SER A 427 2.36 6.53 12.00
CA SER A 427 2.34 5.08 11.79
C SER A 427 2.96 4.61 10.48
N ASN A 428 3.13 5.48 9.48
CA ASN A 428 3.52 5.09 8.12
C ASN A 428 4.76 5.84 7.56
N VAL A 429 5.35 6.75 8.34
CA VAL A 429 6.60 7.45 7.97
C VAL A 429 7.49 7.55 9.20
N ILE A 430 8.80 7.38 9.05
CA ILE A 430 9.79 7.78 10.06
C ILE A 430 10.00 9.28 9.96
N LEU A 431 9.61 10.00 11.00
CA LEU A 431 9.70 11.45 11.04
C LEU A 431 10.94 11.89 11.81
N ILE A 432 11.69 12.80 11.21
CA ILE A 432 13.02 13.21 11.66
C ILE A 432 13.04 14.73 11.82
N ASP A 433 13.42 15.22 13.00
CA ASP A 433 13.65 16.65 13.24
C ASP A 433 15.14 17.02 13.08
N SER A 434 15.56 18.18 13.57
CA SER A 434 16.96 18.61 13.51
C SER A 434 17.91 17.79 14.40
N GLU A 435 17.39 17.03 15.36
CA GLU A 435 18.18 16.37 16.41
C GLU A 435 18.05 14.84 16.41
N LYS A 436 16.87 14.29 16.09
CA LYS A 436 16.59 12.85 16.19
C LYS A 436 15.38 12.39 15.38
N VAL A 437 15.17 11.08 15.38
CA VAL A 437 13.88 10.46 15.03
C VAL A 437 12.88 10.72 16.16
N ILE A 438 11.68 11.19 15.83
CA ILE A 438 10.74 11.69 16.85
C ILE A 438 9.52 10.82 17.12
N ASN A 439 9.13 9.94 16.20
CA ASN A 439 7.84 9.24 16.29
C ASN A 439 7.94 7.74 16.56
N THR A 440 9.09 7.11 16.29
CA THR A 440 9.21 5.65 16.33
C THR A 440 10.66 5.19 16.49
N PRO A 441 10.95 4.08 17.19
CA PRO A 441 12.27 3.46 17.10
C PRO A 441 12.51 2.92 15.68
N LEU A 442 13.78 2.93 15.26
CA LEU A 442 14.17 2.29 14.02
C LEU A 442 14.08 0.76 14.14
N ARG A 443 13.62 0.10 13.08
CA ARG A 443 13.62 -1.37 12.93
C ARG A 443 15.03 -1.89 12.67
N PHE A 444 15.86 -1.06 12.03
CA PHE A 444 17.28 -1.31 11.79
C PHE A 444 18.09 -0.05 12.12
N PRO A 445 19.31 -0.17 12.67
CA PRO A 445 20.17 1.00 12.88
C PRO A 445 20.41 1.83 11.60
N ASN A 446 20.42 1.16 10.44
CA ASN A 446 20.57 1.74 9.10
C ASN A 446 19.27 1.65 8.27
N GLU A 447 18.09 1.76 8.91
CA GLU A 447 16.78 1.67 8.26
C GLU A 447 16.63 2.62 7.05
N PRO A 448 17.05 3.91 7.10
CA PRO A 448 17.04 4.79 5.94
C PRO A 448 17.83 4.28 4.72
N ALA A 449 19.03 3.72 4.93
CA ALA A 449 19.82 3.14 3.84
C ALA A 449 19.16 1.88 3.24
N ARG A 450 18.57 1.03 4.08
CA ARG A 450 17.81 -0.15 3.63
C ARG A 450 16.56 0.25 2.84
N HIS A 451 15.87 1.31 3.25
CA HIS A 451 14.73 1.84 2.53
C HIS A 451 15.13 2.35 1.13
N LYS A 452 16.27 3.03 1.00
CA LYS A 452 16.77 3.44 -0.32
C LYS A 452 17.16 2.27 -1.23
N ILE A 453 17.55 1.12 -0.65
CA ILE A 453 17.70 -0.13 -1.40
C ILE A 453 16.34 -0.66 -1.85
N LEU A 454 15.32 -0.64 -0.98
CA LEU A 454 13.94 -1.00 -1.31
C LEU A 454 13.44 -0.17 -2.50
N ASP A 455 13.59 1.15 -2.46
CA ASP A 455 13.22 2.07 -3.55
C ASP A 455 13.92 1.69 -4.87
N LEU A 456 15.26 1.53 -4.81
CA LEU A 456 16.06 1.20 -5.99
C LEU A 456 15.65 -0.14 -6.62
N ILE A 457 15.33 -1.16 -5.82
CA ILE A 457 14.83 -2.45 -6.33
C ILE A 457 13.51 -2.25 -7.08
N GLY A 458 12.59 -1.44 -6.53
CA GLY A 458 11.31 -1.13 -7.16
C GLY A 458 11.46 -0.40 -8.49
N ASP A 459 12.26 0.65 -8.51
CA ASP A 459 12.50 1.45 -9.72
C ASP A 459 13.20 0.64 -10.82
N LEU A 460 14.17 -0.20 -10.45
CA LEU A 460 14.84 -1.10 -11.40
C LEU A 460 13.86 -2.08 -12.04
N TYR A 461 12.78 -2.45 -11.35
CA TYR A 461 11.83 -3.41 -11.89
C TYR A 461 10.96 -2.85 -13.02
N LEU A 462 10.96 -1.54 -13.23
CA LEU A 462 10.37 -0.89 -14.41
C LEU A 462 11.13 -1.21 -15.71
N LEU A 463 12.27 -1.92 -15.64
CA LEU A 463 12.87 -2.61 -16.79
C LEU A 463 11.98 -3.75 -17.33
N GLY A 464 10.98 -4.20 -16.55
CA GLY A 464 10.00 -5.22 -16.91
C GLY A 464 10.53 -6.65 -16.88
N ARG A 465 11.76 -6.86 -16.42
CA ARG A 465 12.45 -8.15 -16.37
C ARG A 465 13.38 -8.20 -15.15
N PRO A 466 13.58 -9.39 -14.54
CA PRO A 466 14.62 -9.58 -13.53
C PRO A 466 15.99 -9.20 -14.08
N ILE A 467 16.84 -8.61 -13.24
CA ILE A 467 18.16 -8.11 -13.62
C ILE A 467 19.26 -8.74 -12.76
N LYS A 468 20.42 -8.99 -13.37
CA LYS A 468 21.68 -9.40 -12.72
C LYS A 468 22.75 -8.35 -12.94
N GLY A 469 23.45 -8.02 -11.87
CA GLY A 469 24.46 -6.97 -11.83
C GLY A 469 24.77 -6.56 -10.39
N ARG A 470 25.96 -6.00 -10.18
CA ARG A 470 26.33 -5.39 -8.92
C ARG A 470 26.13 -3.89 -9.01
N PHE A 471 25.25 -3.36 -8.18
CA PHE A 471 24.91 -1.95 -8.13
C PHE A 471 25.67 -1.27 -6.98
N THR A 472 26.19 -0.07 -7.25
CA THR A 472 26.75 0.81 -6.23
C THR A 472 26.06 2.16 -6.33
N ALA A 473 25.39 2.54 -5.25
CA ALA A 473 24.56 3.73 -5.14
C ALA A 473 25.09 4.64 -4.03
N ARG A 474 25.16 5.94 -4.28
CA ARG A 474 25.53 6.95 -3.28
C ARG A 474 24.59 8.13 -3.41
N LYS A 475 23.84 8.43 -2.36
CA LYS A 475 22.86 9.55 -2.32
C LYS A 475 21.88 9.55 -3.51
N SER A 476 21.61 8.39 -4.12
CA SER A 476 20.71 8.30 -5.28
C SER A 476 19.25 8.28 -4.83
N GLY A 477 18.38 8.98 -5.54
CA GLY A 477 16.93 8.88 -5.41
C GLY A 477 16.28 8.34 -6.68
N HIS A 478 14.95 8.42 -6.75
CA HIS A 478 14.17 7.95 -7.90
C HIS A 478 14.65 8.56 -9.23
N THR A 479 15.09 9.82 -9.24
CA THR A 479 15.63 10.47 -10.44
C THR A 479 16.87 9.74 -10.99
N GLN A 480 17.88 9.47 -10.15
CA GLN A 480 19.07 8.73 -10.60
C GLN A 480 18.75 7.27 -10.93
N ASN A 481 17.81 6.67 -10.21
CA ASN A 481 17.36 5.31 -10.49
C ASN A 481 16.75 5.22 -11.89
N ALA A 482 15.84 6.15 -12.23
CA ALA A 482 15.23 6.25 -13.55
C ALA A 482 16.26 6.54 -14.66
N GLU A 483 17.21 7.46 -14.43
CA GLU A 483 18.31 7.71 -15.38
C GLU A 483 19.13 6.44 -15.65
N LEU A 484 19.42 5.64 -14.62
CA LEU A 484 20.15 4.38 -14.82
C LEU A 484 19.31 3.38 -15.63
N VAL A 485 18.02 3.26 -15.34
CA VAL A 485 17.09 2.41 -16.11
C VAL A 485 17.11 2.78 -17.60
N VAL A 486 17.11 4.08 -17.92
CA VAL A 486 17.24 4.57 -19.30
C VAL A 486 18.55 4.10 -19.93
N LYS A 487 19.70 4.33 -19.28
CA LYS A 487 21.01 3.93 -19.82
C LYS A 487 21.15 2.41 -19.99
N ILE A 488 20.60 1.62 -19.06
CA ILE A 488 20.56 0.15 -19.20
C ILE A 488 19.75 -0.22 -20.45
N LYS A 489 18.58 0.38 -20.67
CA LYS A 489 17.75 0.05 -21.83
C LYS A 489 18.43 0.44 -23.15
N GLU A 490 19.08 1.59 -23.20
CA GLU A 490 19.88 2.00 -24.36
C GLU A 490 21.00 1.01 -24.66
N ASN A 491 21.73 0.56 -23.64
CA ASN A 491 22.76 -0.47 -23.79
C ASN A 491 22.18 -1.77 -24.37
N LEU A 492 21.03 -2.23 -23.85
CA LEU A 492 20.35 -3.42 -24.36
C LEU A 492 19.90 -3.28 -25.82
N LYS A 493 19.42 -2.10 -26.23
CA LYS A 493 19.07 -1.81 -27.64
C LYS A 493 20.31 -1.88 -28.54
N ASN A 494 21.44 -1.34 -28.10
CA ASN A 494 22.70 -1.35 -28.85
C ASN A 494 23.24 -2.77 -29.02
N GLN A 495 23.26 -3.58 -27.96
CA GLN A 495 23.65 -4.99 -28.04
C GLN A 495 22.80 -5.79 -29.04
N LYS A 496 21.48 -5.57 -29.06
CA LYS A 496 20.57 -6.24 -30.02
C LYS A 496 20.91 -5.85 -31.46
N ARG A 497 21.18 -4.56 -31.72
CA ARG A 497 21.58 -4.07 -33.05
C ARG A 497 22.91 -4.66 -33.51
N GLU A 498 23.89 -4.76 -32.62
CA GLU A 498 25.19 -5.38 -32.90
C GLU A 498 25.03 -6.86 -33.24
N LYS A 499 24.30 -7.63 -32.41
CA LYS A 499 24.01 -9.05 -32.69
C LYS A 499 23.32 -9.25 -34.03
N ASN A 500 22.35 -8.41 -34.39
CA ASN A 500 21.66 -8.48 -35.67
C ASN A 500 22.59 -8.15 -36.85
N ARG A 501 23.48 -7.14 -36.72
CA ARG A 501 24.48 -6.83 -37.75
C ARG A 501 25.47 -7.98 -37.99
N TYR A 502 25.91 -8.65 -36.93
CA TYR A 502 26.78 -9.83 -37.06
C TYR A 502 26.06 -11.03 -37.66
N ALA A 503 24.75 -11.19 -37.40
CA ALA A 503 23.93 -12.26 -37.97
C ALA A 503 23.63 -12.08 -39.46
N ILE A 504 23.53 -10.83 -39.94
CA ILE A 504 23.31 -10.51 -41.37
C ILE A 504 24.61 -10.61 -42.20
N ARG A 505 25.79 -10.44 -41.56
CA ARG A 505 27.10 -10.56 -42.21
C ARG A 505 27.64 -11.99 -42.31
N ARG A 506 26.99 -12.94 -41.64
CA ARG A 506 27.21 -14.38 -41.79
C ARG A 506 26.14 -14.94 -42.70
#